data_AF-A0A9D6DQT8-F1
#
_entry.id   AF-A0A9D6DQT8-F1
#
_cell.length_a   1.000
_cell.length_b   1.000
_cell.length_c   1.000
_cell.angle_alpha   90.00
_cell.angle_beta   90.00
_cell.angle_gamma   90.00
#
_symmetry.space_group_name_H-M   'P 1'
#
loop_
_entity.id
_entity.type
_entity.pdbx_description
1 polymer ?
#
loop_
_entity_poly.entity_id
_entity_poly.type
_entity_poly.pdbx_seq_one_letter_code
_entity_poly.pdbx_strand_id
1 'polypeptide(L)'
;MALGWRKEYIRYKEYFLNVLTIYKQKEDLRMFLEILLSLATVSFFGTFALRPTLVTIAALLTEINSKEEIVVKLDTKIQNLSLAASLVESEAVRLPLIEEAVPAAASPETLVRQVEGLAAKNGVNLLGVSLGQVTLLGEVKKAPPEEGITPLPEDALGIPFSISLSGSYPQLLGFLADLEKL
;
A
#
# COMPACT_ATOMS: atom_id res chain seq x y z
N MET A 1 55.20 -55.80 -2.55
CA MET A 1 54.95 -54.48 -3.17
C MET A 1 55.30 -53.35 -2.19
N ALA A 2 56.59 -53.10 -1.87
CA ALA A 2 56.97 -52.18 -0.78
C ALA A 2 58.25 -51.35 -1.01
N LEU A 3 58.68 -51.16 -2.27
CA LEU A 3 59.94 -50.46 -2.61
C LEU A 3 59.78 -49.23 -3.53
N GLY A 4 58.57 -48.93 -4.04
CA GLY A 4 58.33 -47.79 -4.93
C GLY A 4 58.52 -46.42 -4.25
N TRP A 5 58.03 -46.29 -3.01
CA TRP A 5 58.03 -45.02 -2.26
C TRP A 5 59.43 -44.47 -1.99
N ARG A 6 60.45 -45.32 -1.80
CA ARG A 6 61.84 -44.88 -1.59
C ARG A 6 62.44 -44.28 -2.86
N LYS A 7 62.15 -44.88 -4.02
CA LYS A 7 62.64 -44.40 -5.32
C LYS A 7 61.98 -43.08 -5.68
N GLU A 8 60.69 -42.94 -5.40
CA GLU A 8 59.96 -41.68 -5.57
C GLU A 8 60.48 -40.60 -4.63
N TYR A 9 60.71 -40.91 -3.35
CA TYR A 9 61.28 -39.99 -2.37
C TYR A 9 62.66 -39.45 -2.78
N ILE A 10 63.56 -40.32 -3.26
CA ILE A 10 64.89 -39.91 -3.73
C ILE A 10 64.76 -39.00 -4.95
N ARG A 11 63.88 -39.34 -5.89
CA ARG A 11 63.60 -38.52 -7.06
C ARG A 11 63.10 -37.12 -6.66
N TYR A 12 62.11 -37.01 -5.76
CA TYR A 12 61.63 -35.72 -5.27
C TYR A 12 62.73 -34.91 -4.56
N LYS A 13 63.56 -35.58 -3.75
CA LYS A 13 64.69 -34.95 -3.07
C LYS A 13 65.68 -34.37 -4.08
N GLU A 14 66.02 -35.12 -5.12
CA GLU A 14 66.93 -34.66 -6.18
C GLU A 14 66.35 -33.48 -6.97
N TYR A 15 65.07 -33.52 -7.35
CA TYR A 15 64.42 -32.38 -8.00
C TYR A 15 64.45 -31.13 -7.11
N PHE A 16 64.13 -31.25 -5.83
CA PHE A 16 64.13 -30.13 -4.90
C PHE A 16 65.54 -29.55 -4.71
N LEU A 17 66.56 -30.41 -4.55
CA LEU A 17 67.95 -29.98 -4.42
C LEU A 17 68.48 -29.32 -5.71
N ASN A 18 68.08 -29.80 -6.88
CA ASN A 18 68.45 -29.19 -8.16
C ASN A 18 67.84 -27.80 -8.34
N VAL A 19 66.56 -27.62 -7.99
CA VAL A 19 65.89 -26.31 -8.03
C VAL A 19 66.57 -25.33 -7.05
N LEU A 20 66.91 -25.79 -5.85
CA LEU A 20 67.58 -24.97 -4.83
C LEU A 20 69.00 -24.57 -5.25
N THR A 21 69.70 -25.44 -5.98
CA THR A 21 71.03 -25.17 -6.54
C THR A 21 70.97 -24.15 -7.68
N ILE A 22 69.99 -24.27 -8.59
CA ILE A 22 69.77 -23.30 -9.69
C ILE A 22 69.40 -21.92 -9.12
N TYR A 23 68.57 -21.87 -8.08
CA TYR A 23 68.20 -20.64 -7.39
C TYR A 23 69.41 -19.95 -6.71
N LYS A 24 70.34 -20.74 -6.14
CA LYS A 24 71.55 -20.19 -5.50
C LYS A 24 72.64 -19.75 -6.47
N GLN A 25 72.74 -20.36 -7.65
CA GLN A 25 73.80 -20.06 -8.62
C GLN A 25 73.51 -18.86 -9.52
N LYS A 26 72.24 -18.49 -9.74
CA LYS A 26 71.84 -17.42 -10.67
C LYS A 26 71.26 -16.23 -9.91
N GLU A 27 72.10 -15.25 -9.60
CA GLU A 27 71.70 -14.02 -8.89
C GLU A 27 70.58 -13.26 -9.62
N ASP A 28 70.61 -13.22 -10.94
CA ASP A 28 69.57 -12.56 -11.75
C ASP A 28 68.17 -13.16 -11.52
N LEU A 29 68.07 -14.51 -11.49
CA LEU A 29 66.80 -15.19 -11.28
C LEU A 29 66.23 -14.91 -9.88
N ARG A 30 67.11 -14.82 -8.87
CA ARG A 30 66.71 -14.49 -7.51
C ARG A 30 66.14 -13.07 -7.43
N MET A 31 66.79 -12.10 -8.05
CA MET A 31 66.36 -10.71 -8.06
C MET A 31 64.99 -10.55 -8.75
N PHE A 32 64.79 -11.14 -9.93
CA PHE A 32 63.51 -11.10 -10.62
C PHE A 32 62.40 -11.81 -9.83
N LEU A 33 62.71 -12.93 -9.19
CA LEU A 33 61.74 -13.68 -8.38
C LEU A 33 61.35 -12.91 -7.11
N GLU A 34 62.29 -12.25 -6.42
CA GLU A 34 62.01 -11.40 -5.25
C GLU A 34 61.17 -10.17 -5.63
N ILE A 35 61.45 -9.53 -6.77
CA ILE A 35 60.63 -8.40 -7.27
C ILE A 35 59.22 -8.87 -7.63
N LEU A 36 59.10 -9.98 -8.35
CA LEU A 36 57.80 -10.52 -8.75
C LEU A 36 56.98 -10.95 -7.53
N LEU A 37 57.61 -11.62 -6.56
CA LEU A 37 56.96 -12.05 -5.32
C LEU A 37 56.54 -10.85 -4.46
N SER A 38 57.38 -9.82 -4.34
CA SER A 38 57.03 -8.60 -3.58
C SER A 38 55.89 -7.83 -4.25
N LEU A 39 55.92 -7.66 -5.58
CA LEU A 39 54.83 -7.04 -6.33
C LEU A 39 53.52 -7.83 -6.17
N ALA A 40 53.57 -9.15 -6.35
CA ALA A 40 52.41 -10.02 -6.17
C ALA A 40 51.84 -9.93 -4.74
N THR A 41 52.72 -9.87 -3.74
CA THR A 41 52.34 -9.73 -2.33
C THR A 41 51.67 -8.38 -2.06
N VAL A 42 52.23 -7.28 -2.57
CA VAL A 42 51.64 -5.94 -2.42
C VAL A 42 50.30 -5.85 -3.14
N SER A 43 50.18 -6.38 -4.35
CA SER A 43 48.90 -6.41 -5.08
C SER A 43 47.85 -7.25 -4.37
N PHE A 44 48.22 -8.43 -3.86
CA PHE A 44 47.31 -9.31 -3.13
C PHE A 44 46.78 -8.63 -1.86
N PHE A 45 47.67 -8.08 -1.03
CA PHE A 45 47.26 -7.37 0.18
C PHE A 45 46.53 -6.06 -0.14
N GLY A 46 46.92 -5.35 -1.19
CA GLY A 46 46.26 -4.11 -1.64
C GLY A 46 44.80 -4.36 -2.05
N THR A 47 44.54 -5.40 -2.84
CA THR A 47 43.16 -5.77 -3.20
C THR A 47 42.36 -6.20 -1.97
N PHE A 48 42.96 -6.97 -1.07
CA PHE A 48 42.26 -7.43 0.13
C PHE A 48 41.93 -6.27 1.09
N ALA A 49 42.82 -5.28 1.22
CA ALA A 49 42.61 -4.11 2.06
C ALA A 49 41.58 -3.11 1.46
N LEU A 50 41.56 -2.94 0.14
CA LEU A 50 40.68 -1.98 -0.54
C LEU A 50 39.28 -2.53 -0.84
N ARG A 51 39.14 -3.84 -1.05
CA ARG A 51 37.83 -4.46 -1.31
C ARG A 51 36.75 -4.09 -0.28
N PRO A 52 36.98 -4.18 1.05
CA PRO A 52 35.95 -3.83 2.02
C PRO A 52 35.57 -2.34 1.97
N THR A 53 36.49 -1.43 1.67
CA THR A 53 36.18 0.01 1.63
C THR A 53 35.32 0.37 0.42
N LEU A 54 35.60 -0.21 -0.75
CA LEU A 54 34.78 0.00 -1.96
C LEU A 54 33.36 -0.52 -1.79
N VAL A 55 33.20 -1.69 -1.17
CA VAL A 55 31.87 -2.26 -0.88
C VAL A 55 31.10 -1.35 0.07
N THR A 56 31.74 -0.84 1.12
CA THR A 56 31.11 0.10 2.05
C THR A 56 30.70 1.40 1.37
N ILE A 57 31.53 1.98 0.51
CA ILE A 57 31.17 3.21 -0.23
C ILE A 57 29.96 2.97 -1.13
N ALA A 58 29.92 1.85 -1.86
CA ALA A 58 28.77 1.51 -2.69
C ALA A 58 27.50 1.34 -1.84
N ALA A 59 27.59 0.65 -0.70
CA ALA A 59 26.48 0.48 0.23
C ALA A 59 25.98 1.83 0.79
N LEU A 60 26.88 2.71 1.21
CA LEU A 60 26.55 4.04 1.69
C LEU A 60 25.86 4.89 0.61
N LEU A 61 26.34 4.82 -0.64
CA LEU A 61 25.70 5.53 -1.75
C LEU A 61 24.27 5.04 -2.00
N THR A 62 24.05 3.72 -1.98
CA THR A 62 22.70 3.16 -2.11
C THR A 62 21.81 3.53 -0.93
N GLU A 63 22.37 3.57 0.29
CA GLU A 63 21.63 3.97 1.48
C GLU A 63 21.20 5.44 1.40
N ILE A 64 22.08 6.34 0.96
CA ILE A 64 21.76 7.77 0.74
C ILE A 64 20.61 7.91 -0.25
N ASN A 65 20.72 7.28 -1.42
CA ASN A 65 19.67 7.34 -2.45
C ASN A 65 18.32 6.81 -1.92
N SER A 66 18.35 5.71 -1.15
CA SER A 66 17.13 5.16 -0.57
C SER A 66 16.50 6.09 0.48
N LYS A 67 17.32 6.78 1.28
CA LYS A 67 16.86 7.75 2.28
C LYS A 67 16.26 8.98 1.61
N GLU A 68 16.86 9.48 0.53
CA GLU A 68 16.30 10.58 -0.26
C GLU A 68 14.93 10.22 -0.83
N GLU A 69 14.78 9.03 -1.40
CA GLU A 69 13.48 8.55 -1.91
C GLU A 69 12.42 8.46 -0.80
N ILE A 70 12.81 7.98 0.38
CA ILE A 70 11.93 7.91 1.55
C ILE A 70 11.49 9.31 1.98
N VAL A 71 12.40 10.28 2.01
CA VAL A 71 12.08 11.67 2.36
C VAL A 71 11.04 12.23 1.38
N VAL A 72 11.23 12.05 0.07
CA VAL A 72 10.26 12.50 -0.95
C VAL A 72 8.88 11.86 -0.74
N LYS A 73 8.83 10.56 -0.42
CA LYS A 73 7.57 9.85 -0.12
C LYS A 73 6.89 10.38 1.14
N LEU A 74 7.67 10.70 2.18
CA LEU A 74 7.16 11.26 3.43
C LEU A 74 6.62 12.68 3.23
N ASP A 75 7.33 13.52 2.47
CA ASP A 75 6.86 14.87 2.13
C ASP A 75 5.56 14.83 1.34
N THR A 76 5.44 13.90 0.37
CA THR A 76 4.20 13.66 -0.37
C THR A 76 3.06 13.26 0.57
N LYS A 77 3.34 12.39 1.56
CA LYS A 77 2.35 11.97 2.56
C LYS A 77 1.91 13.14 3.44
N ILE A 78 2.84 14.00 3.86
CA ILE A 78 2.55 15.20 4.64
C ILE A 78 1.66 16.16 3.83
N GLN A 79 1.99 16.39 2.57
CA GLN A 79 1.17 17.22 1.67
C GLN A 79 -0.25 16.65 1.51
N ASN A 80 -0.37 15.34 1.25
CA ASN A 80 -1.67 14.68 1.13
C ASN A 80 -2.50 14.78 2.42
N LEU A 81 -1.87 14.64 3.59
CA LEU A 81 -2.56 14.82 4.87
C LEU A 81 -2.99 16.26 5.09
N SER A 82 -2.15 17.23 4.73
CA SER A 82 -2.50 18.65 4.81
C SER A 82 -3.67 19.00 3.86
N LEU A 83 -3.66 18.45 2.65
CA LEU A 83 -4.76 18.61 1.69
C LEU A 83 -6.05 17.97 2.21
N ALA A 84 -5.97 16.74 2.75
CA ALA A 84 -7.11 16.08 3.33
C ALA A 84 -7.70 16.88 4.51
N ALA A 85 -6.85 17.38 5.42
CA ALA A 85 -7.29 18.21 6.53
C ALA A 85 -7.96 19.51 6.04
N SER A 86 -7.37 20.18 5.05
CA SER A 86 -7.95 21.39 4.45
C SER A 86 -9.28 21.12 3.76
N LEU A 87 -9.43 19.98 3.07
CA LEU A 87 -10.68 19.60 2.39
C LEU A 87 -11.79 19.29 3.40
N VAL A 88 -11.44 18.55 4.47
CA VAL A 88 -12.37 18.25 5.55
C VAL A 88 -12.81 19.54 6.23
N GLU A 89 -11.90 20.48 6.50
CA GLU A 89 -12.24 21.76 7.11
C GLU A 89 -13.10 22.63 6.17
N SER A 90 -12.80 22.65 4.86
CA SER A 90 -13.61 23.41 3.89
C SER A 90 -15.03 22.86 3.71
N GLU A 91 -15.18 21.54 3.78
CA GLU A 91 -16.48 20.87 3.63
C GLU A 91 -17.11 20.50 4.98
N ALA A 92 -16.50 20.89 6.11
CA ALA A 92 -17.00 20.60 7.46
C ALA A 92 -18.42 21.13 7.68
N VAL A 93 -18.74 22.27 7.07
CA VAL A 93 -20.07 22.89 7.13
C VAL A 93 -21.11 22.05 6.38
N ARG A 94 -20.70 21.27 5.37
CA ARG A 94 -21.58 20.42 4.56
C ARG A 94 -21.65 18.97 5.02
N LEU A 95 -20.70 18.52 5.84
CA LEU A 95 -20.71 17.15 6.41
C LEU A 95 -22.05 16.81 7.10
N PRO A 96 -22.64 17.68 7.94
CA PRO A 96 -23.94 17.39 8.56
C PRO A 96 -25.08 17.23 7.54
N LEU A 97 -25.04 17.95 6.41
CA LEU A 97 -26.04 17.83 5.35
C LEU A 97 -25.96 16.46 4.65
N ILE A 98 -24.75 15.89 4.54
CA ILE A 98 -24.55 14.55 3.98
C ILE A 98 -25.01 13.49 4.97
N GLU A 99 -24.74 13.66 6.26
CA GLU A 99 -25.23 12.75 7.32
C GLU A 99 -26.76 12.78 7.44
N GLU A 100 -27.39 13.93 7.19
CA GLU A 100 -28.85 14.06 7.14
C GLU A 100 -29.45 13.41 5.89
N ALA A 101 -28.83 13.61 4.71
CA ALA A 101 -29.29 13.03 3.45
C ALA A 101 -29.06 11.50 3.36
N VAL A 102 -27.98 11.00 3.96
CA VAL A 102 -27.63 9.57 3.97
C VAL A 102 -27.31 9.14 5.40
N PRO A 103 -28.35 8.87 6.21
CA PRO A 103 -28.15 8.48 7.60
C PRO A 103 -27.47 7.12 7.68
N ALA A 104 -26.49 6.99 8.58
CA ALA A 104 -25.73 5.75 8.80
C ALA A 104 -26.59 4.59 9.33
N ALA A 105 -27.75 4.90 9.93
CA ALA A 105 -28.73 3.93 10.39
C ALA A 105 -30.11 4.27 9.85
N ALA A 106 -30.89 3.24 9.54
CA ALA A 106 -32.26 3.41 9.09
C ALA A 106 -33.12 4.06 10.18
N SER A 107 -33.76 5.18 9.86
CA SER A 107 -34.70 5.89 10.74
C SER A 107 -36.08 6.02 10.06
N PRO A 108 -36.82 4.91 9.90
CA PRO A 108 -38.12 4.91 9.22
C PRO A 108 -39.14 5.84 9.91
N GLU A 109 -39.03 6.03 11.22
CA GLU A 109 -39.86 6.96 11.99
C GLU A 109 -39.69 8.42 11.53
N THR A 110 -38.45 8.84 11.25
CA THR A 110 -38.15 10.20 10.76
C THR A 110 -38.73 10.40 9.37
N LEU A 111 -38.58 9.41 8.48
CA LEU A 111 -39.14 9.45 7.13
C LEU A 111 -40.67 9.56 7.14
N VAL A 112 -41.36 8.76 7.97
CA VAL A 112 -42.82 8.84 8.10
C VAL A 112 -43.25 10.23 8.58
N ARG A 113 -42.58 10.77 9.61
CA ARG A 113 -42.88 12.12 10.13
C ARG A 113 -42.66 13.22 9.10
N GLN A 114 -41.61 13.10 8.29
CA GLN A 114 -41.32 14.03 7.20
C GLN A 114 -42.42 13.97 6.13
N VAL A 115 -42.85 12.78 5.72
CA VAL A 115 -43.95 12.57 4.76
C VAL A 115 -45.27 13.12 5.30
N GLU A 116 -45.60 12.87 6.57
CA GLU A 116 -46.78 13.42 7.24
C GLU A 116 -46.74 14.95 7.31
N GLY A 117 -45.59 15.53 7.66
CA GLY A 117 -45.39 16.98 7.68
C GLY A 117 -45.57 17.62 6.30
N LEU A 118 -45.06 16.98 5.25
CA LEU A 118 -45.25 17.42 3.87
C LEU A 118 -46.72 17.32 3.41
N ALA A 119 -47.41 16.24 3.78
CA ALA A 119 -48.83 16.06 3.47
C ALA A 119 -49.68 17.15 4.15
N ALA A 120 -49.41 17.44 5.42
CA ALA A 120 -50.09 18.50 6.17
C ALA A 120 -49.81 19.90 5.58
N LYS A 121 -48.55 20.20 5.23
CA LYS A 121 -48.15 21.48 4.61
C LYS A 121 -48.85 21.74 3.28
N ASN A 122 -48.98 20.72 2.44
CA ASN A 122 -49.59 20.82 1.12
C ASN A 122 -51.12 20.57 1.11
N GLY A 123 -51.71 20.25 2.27
CA GLY A 123 -53.14 19.98 2.40
C GLY A 123 -53.61 18.72 1.67
N VAL A 124 -52.72 17.72 1.53
CA VAL A 124 -52.99 16.43 0.89
C VAL A 124 -53.39 15.42 1.96
N ASN A 125 -54.40 14.60 1.67
CA ASN A 125 -54.86 13.57 2.58
C ASN A 125 -54.05 12.28 2.39
N LEU A 126 -53.26 11.93 3.42
CA LEU A 126 -52.45 10.72 3.48
C LEU A 126 -53.33 9.50 3.80
N LEU A 127 -53.47 8.58 2.85
CA LEU A 127 -54.29 7.38 3.01
C LEU A 127 -53.53 6.25 3.71
N GLY A 128 -52.22 6.17 3.48
CA GLY A 128 -51.36 5.17 4.12
C GLY A 128 -49.92 5.22 3.63
N VAL A 129 -49.00 4.82 4.50
CA VAL A 129 -47.57 4.66 4.21
C VAL A 129 -47.19 3.22 4.57
N SER A 130 -46.56 2.51 3.65
CA SER A 130 -46.01 1.17 3.89
C SER A 130 -44.51 1.20 3.71
N LEU A 131 -43.76 0.77 4.71
CA LEU A 131 -42.32 0.60 4.64
C LEU A 131 -41.97 -0.88 4.61
N GLY A 132 -40.99 -1.23 3.77
CA GLY A 132 -40.42 -2.56 3.73
C GLY A 132 -39.64 -2.91 4.99
N GLN A 133 -39.19 -4.16 5.06
CA GLN A 133 -38.41 -4.65 6.18
C GLN A 133 -37.06 -3.92 6.26
N VAL A 134 -36.77 -3.32 7.40
CA VAL A 134 -35.49 -2.68 7.67
C VAL A 134 -34.93 -3.09 9.03
N THR A 135 -33.61 -3.23 9.11
CA THR A 135 -32.92 -3.59 10.35
C THR A 135 -32.62 -2.32 11.15
N LEU A 136 -33.22 -2.17 12.33
CA LEU A 136 -33.02 -1.02 13.23
C LEU A 136 -31.85 -1.25 14.19
N LEU A 137 -31.67 -2.49 14.66
CA LEU A 137 -30.61 -2.91 15.58
C LEU A 137 -30.21 -4.36 15.24
N GLY A 138 -28.90 -4.65 15.17
CA GLY A 138 -28.36 -5.98 14.90
C GLY A 138 -27.73 -6.16 13.52
N GLU A 139 -27.47 -7.41 13.13
CA GLU A 139 -26.82 -7.72 11.85
C GLU A 139 -27.72 -7.37 10.65
N VAL A 140 -27.14 -6.63 9.71
CA VAL A 140 -27.79 -6.19 8.48
C VAL A 140 -28.11 -7.39 7.61
N LYS A 141 -29.39 -7.76 7.54
CA LYS A 141 -29.87 -8.71 6.53
C LYS A 141 -29.99 -7.98 5.20
N LYS A 142 -29.11 -8.28 4.23
CA LYS A 142 -29.26 -7.82 2.84
C LYS A 142 -30.60 -8.33 2.31
N ALA A 143 -31.55 -7.44 2.06
CA ALA A 143 -32.79 -7.79 1.38
C ALA A 143 -32.44 -8.22 -0.07
N PRO A 144 -33.10 -9.26 -0.62
CA PRO A 144 -32.92 -9.64 -2.00
C PRO A 144 -33.25 -8.45 -2.92
N PRO A 145 -32.44 -8.16 -3.96
CA PRO A 145 -32.76 -7.11 -4.90
C PRO A 145 -34.09 -7.42 -5.59
N GLU A 146 -35.06 -6.51 -5.47
CA GLU A 146 -36.32 -6.58 -6.22
C GLU A 146 -36.05 -6.39 -7.72
N GLU A 147 -36.64 -7.26 -8.55
CA GLU A 147 -36.47 -7.23 -10.00
C GLU A 147 -36.93 -5.88 -10.60
N GLY A 148 -36.02 -5.15 -11.24
CA GLY A 148 -36.34 -3.94 -12.02
C GLY A 148 -35.82 -2.61 -11.44
N ILE A 149 -35.16 -2.62 -10.27
CA ILE A 149 -34.54 -1.42 -9.67
C ILE A 149 -33.03 -1.48 -9.89
N THR A 150 -32.42 -0.37 -10.33
CA THR A 150 -30.96 -0.24 -10.46
C THR A 150 -30.30 -0.61 -9.13
N PRO A 151 -29.29 -1.50 -9.12
CA PRO A 151 -28.65 -1.92 -7.87
C PRO A 151 -28.02 -0.70 -7.19
N LEU A 152 -28.37 -0.48 -5.93
CA LEU A 152 -27.66 0.46 -5.07
C LEU A 152 -26.18 0.01 -4.95
N PRO A 153 -25.22 0.93 -4.75
CA PRO A 153 -23.81 0.58 -4.56
C PRO A 153 -23.63 -0.46 -3.45
N GLU A 154 -22.58 -1.29 -3.51
CA GLU A 154 -22.42 -2.58 -2.79
C GLU A 154 -22.66 -2.59 -1.25
N ASP A 155 -22.69 -1.41 -0.62
CA ASP A 155 -22.90 -1.20 0.81
C ASP A 155 -24.10 -0.28 1.16
N ALA A 156 -24.84 0.22 0.16
CA ALA A 156 -25.99 1.07 0.39
C ALA A 156 -27.25 0.24 0.65
N LEU A 157 -27.84 0.46 1.82
CA LEU A 157 -29.08 -0.17 2.25
C LEU A 157 -30.26 0.68 1.75
N GLY A 158 -31.02 0.13 0.81
CA GLY A 158 -32.28 0.72 0.37
C GLY A 158 -33.45 0.21 1.21
N ILE A 159 -34.43 1.07 1.47
CA ILE A 159 -35.71 0.69 2.07
C ILE A 159 -36.80 0.91 1.02
N PRO A 160 -37.49 -0.13 0.53
CA PRO A 160 -38.64 0.08 -0.33
C PRO A 160 -39.75 0.70 0.50
N PHE A 161 -40.39 1.76 -0.01
CA PHE A 161 -41.53 2.39 0.63
C PHE A 161 -42.62 2.70 -0.40
N SER A 162 -43.87 2.67 0.02
CA SER A 162 -45.01 3.08 -0.80
C SER A 162 -45.90 4.04 -0.02
N ILE A 163 -46.38 5.07 -0.72
CA ILE A 163 -47.18 6.15 -0.15
C ILE A 163 -48.46 6.27 -0.97
N SER A 164 -49.60 6.22 -0.30
CA SER A 164 -50.92 6.44 -0.89
C SER A 164 -51.46 7.80 -0.45
N LEU A 165 -51.74 8.67 -1.41
CA LEU A 165 -52.18 10.06 -1.19
C LEU A 165 -53.45 10.35 -1.97
N SER A 166 -54.28 11.26 -1.47
CA SER A 166 -55.47 11.77 -2.15
C SER A 166 -55.59 13.29 -1.98
N GLY A 167 -55.93 14.00 -3.04
CA GLY A 167 -56.01 15.46 -3.01
C GLY A 167 -56.26 16.06 -4.40
N SER A 168 -56.28 17.39 -4.48
CA SER A 168 -56.38 18.07 -5.78
C SER A 168 -55.02 18.03 -6.51
N TYR A 169 -55.05 18.04 -7.85
CA TYR A 169 -53.86 17.96 -8.68
C TYR A 169 -52.76 18.99 -8.33
N PRO A 170 -53.08 20.29 -8.07
CA PRO A 170 -52.06 21.27 -7.69
C PRO A 170 -51.37 20.95 -6.37
N GLN A 171 -52.10 20.38 -5.40
CA GLN A 171 -51.56 20.00 -4.09
C GLN A 171 -50.66 18.75 -4.19
N LEU A 172 -51.03 17.79 -5.02
CA LEU A 172 -50.21 16.61 -5.29
C LEU A 172 -48.89 16.97 -5.98
N LEU A 173 -48.94 17.91 -6.93
CA LEU A 173 -47.73 18.41 -7.60
C LEU A 173 -46.81 19.14 -6.61
N GLY A 174 -47.38 19.98 -5.74
CA GLY A 174 -46.62 20.65 -4.67
C GLY A 174 -45.98 19.67 -3.69
N PHE A 175 -46.71 18.62 -3.29
CA PHE A 175 -46.18 17.54 -2.46
C PHE A 175 -45.01 16.82 -3.15
N LEU A 176 -45.15 16.44 -4.42
CA LEU A 176 -44.11 15.71 -5.15
C LEU A 176 -42.85 16.56 -5.33
N ALA A 177 -43.00 17.87 -5.60
CA ALA A 177 -41.88 18.80 -5.73
C ALA A 177 -41.15 19.07 -4.40
N ASP A 178 -41.85 19.00 -3.26
CA ASP A 178 -41.24 19.10 -1.94
C ASP A 178 -40.59 17.76 -1.52
N LEU A 179 -41.17 16.62 -1.90
CA LEU A 179 -40.63 15.29 -1.62
C LEU A 179 -39.31 15.03 -2.35
N GLU A 180 -39.15 15.57 -3.57
CA GLU A 180 -37.89 15.47 -4.34
C GLU A 180 -36.72 16.24 -3.70
N LYS A 181 -37.02 17.22 -2.83
CA LYS A 181 -36.02 18.09 -2.18
C LYS A 181 -35.67 17.64 -0.76
N LEU A 182 -36.15 16.46 -0.38
CA LEU A 182 -35.97 15.86 0.94
C LEU A 182 -34.77 14.92 0.91
#